data_AF-A0A7D6ZQZ2-F1
#
_entry.id   AF-A0A7D6ZQZ2-F1
#
_cell.length_a   1.000
_cell.length_b   1.000
_cell.length_c   1.000
_cell.angle_alpha   90.00
_cell.angle_beta   90.00
_cell.angle_gamma   90.00
#
_symmetry.space_group_name_H-M   'P 1'
#
loop_
_entity.id
_entity.type
_entity.pdbx_description
1 polymer ?
#
loop_
_entity_poly.entity_id
_entity_poly.type
_entity_poly.pdbx_seq_one_letter_code
_entity_poly.pdbx_strand_id
1 'polypeptide(L)'
;MSTPSAQTKSTTAFLAQAAIAFGISFSALIIGILYLPLDIWQRGFLAMTVLFLTSSTFTLAKVIRDQHESSKVHSRIDEARMEKLMAEHDPFKVMT
;
A
#
# COMPACT_ATOMS: atom_id res chain seq x y z
N MET A 1 -12.96 -23.28 -7.98
CA MET A 1 -11.71 -23.11 -8.74
C MET A 1 -11.01 -21.88 -8.21
N SER A 2 -10.10 -22.04 -7.26
CA SER A 2 -9.27 -20.96 -6.71
C SER A 2 -8.17 -20.65 -7.73
N THR A 3 -8.28 -19.50 -8.40
CA THR A 3 -7.19 -18.99 -9.23
C THR A 3 -6.03 -18.60 -8.32
N PRO A 4 -4.82 -19.17 -8.50
CA PRO A 4 -3.65 -18.71 -7.77
C PRO A 4 -3.34 -17.31 -8.29
N SER A 5 -3.66 -16.28 -7.51
CA SER A 5 -3.21 -14.92 -7.76
C SER A 5 -1.68 -14.95 -7.79
N ALA A 6 -1.09 -14.91 -8.98
CA ALA A 6 0.33 -14.80 -9.18
C ALA A 6 0.76 -13.47 -8.54
N GLN A 7 1.23 -13.56 -7.30
CA GLN A 7 1.62 -12.41 -6.51
C GLN A 7 2.93 -11.89 -7.09
N THR A 8 2.84 -10.95 -8.03
CA THR A 8 4.02 -10.28 -8.60
C THR A 8 4.71 -9.52 -7.47
N LYS A 9 5.76 -10.12 -6.90
CA LYS A 9 6.66 -9.43 -5.97
C LYS A 9 7.26 -8.26 -6.76
N SER A 10 6.85 -7.04 -6.42
CA SER A 10 7.45 -5.84 -7.01
C SER A 10 8.94 -5.86 -6.72
N THR A 11 9.73 -5.99 -7.79
CA THR A 11 11.20 -5.99 -7.69
C THR A 11 11.65 -4.62 -7.18
N THR A 12 12.72 -4.59 -6.37
CA THR A 12 13.30 -3.37 -5.77
C THR A 12 13.53 -2.25 -6.80
N ALA A 13 13.80 -2.61 -8.07
CA ALA A 13 13.95 -1.65 -9.17
C ALA A 13 12.66 -0.84 -9.46
N PHE A 14 11.48 -1.47 -9.40
CA PHE A 14 10.20 -0.77 -9.61
C PHE A 14 9.90 0.22 -8.48
N LEU A 15 10.29 -0.13 -7.25
CA LEU A 15 10.17 0.77 -6.09
C LEU A 15 11.12 1.98 -6.22
N ALA A 16 12.38 1.73 -6.62
CA ALA A 16 13.34 2.79 -6.88
C ALA A 16 12.85 3.72 -8.00
N GLN A 17 12.33 3.17 -9.10
CA GLN A 17 11.76 3.95 -10.20
C GLN A 17 10.59 4.83 -9.72
N ALA A 18 9.66 4.28 -8.95
CA ALA A 18 8.52 5.03 -8.43
C ALA A 18 8.99 6.17 -7.50
N ALA A 19 9.98 5.92 -6.63
CA ALA A 19 10.54 6.94 -5.75
C ALA A 19 11.22 8.08 -6.53
N ILE A 20 11.99 7.74 -7.58
CA ILE A 20 12.63 8.73 -8.45
C ILE A 20 11.59 9.54 -9.20
N ALA A 21 10.59 8.89 -9.81
CA ALA A 21 9.52 9.56 -10.54
C ALA A 21 8.71 10.50 -9.63
N PHE A 22 8.41 10.08 -8.41
CA PHE A 22 7.77 10.91 -7.40
C PHE A 22 8.64 12.13 -7.06
N GLY A 23 9.93 11.94 -6.81
CA GLY A 23 10.86 13.03 -6.54
C GLY A 23 10.91 14.07 -7.66
N ILE A 24 11.04 13.62 -8.91
CA ILE A 24 11.05 14.50 -10.08
C ILE A 24 9.72 15.27 -10.20
N SER A 25 8.59 14.58 -10.03
CA SER A 25 7.25 15.19 -10.13
C SER A 25 7.03 16.23 -9.03
N PHE A 26 7.44 15.92 -7.80
CA PHE A 26 7.32 16.81 -6.65
C PHE A 26 8.23 18.05 -6.79
N SER A 27 9.46 17.87 -7.25
CA SER A 27 10.35 18.99 -7.57
C SER A 27 9.81 19.86 -8.70
N ALA A 28 9.27 19.26 -9.76
CA ALA A 28 8.66 20.00 -10.87
C ALA A 28 7.46 20.84 -10.40
N LEU A 29 6.63 20.30 -9.51
CA LEU A 29 5.52 21.02 -8.88
C LEU A 29 6.02 22.24 -8.09
N ILE A 30 7.04 22.07 -7.25
CA ILE A 30 7.63 23.17 -6.46
C ILE A 30 8.20 24.25 -7.39
N ILE A 31 8.97 23.85 -8.41
CA ILE A 31 9.52 24.78 -9.40
C ILE A 31 8.39 25.53 -10.12
N GLY A 32 7.32 24.83 -10.51
CA GLY A 32 6.14 25.43 -11.12
C GLY A 32 5.48 26.49 -10.24
N ILE A 33 5.34 26.22 -8.94
CA ILE A 33 4.80 27.19 -7.98
C ILE A 33 5.72 28.42 -7.83
N LEU A 34 7.04 28.24 -7.89
CA LEU A 34 8.00 29.34 -7.78
C LEU A 34 8.01 30.24 -9.02
N TYR A 35 7.88 29.66 -10.22
CA TYR A 35 7.83 30.38 -11.49
C TYR A 35 6.49 31.08 -11.74
N LEU A 36 5.43 30.69 -11.04
CA LEU A 36 4.11 31.29 -11.22
C LEU A 36 4.07 32.71 -10.61
N PRO A 37 3.64 33.74 -11.38
CA PRO A 37 3.51 35.11 -10.88
C PRO A 37 2.26 35.21 -9.98
N LEU A 38 2.41 34.77 -8.74
CA LEU A 38 1.38 34.78 -7.70
C LEU A 38 1.75 35.70 -6.55
N ASP A 39 0.74 36.21 -5.86
CA ASP A 39 0.91 36.93 -4.59
C ASP A 39 1.45 35.99 -3.50
N ILE A 40 2.13 36.56 -2.50
CA ILE A 40 2.75 35.81 -1.40
C ILE A 40 1.72 34.97 -0.63
N TRP A 41 0.50 35.48 -0.47
CA TRP A 41 -0.57 34.77 0.24
C TRP A 41 -1.06 33.54 -0.53
N GLN A 42 -1.23 33.68 -1.85
CA GLN A 42 -1.66 32.59 -2.74
C GLN A 42 -0.59 31.50 -2.81
N ARG A 43 0.68 31.91 -2.89
CA ARG A 43 1.82 31.01 -2.86
C ARG A 43 1.89 30.25 -1.53
N GLY A 44 1.64 30.92 -0.41
CA GLY A 44 1.55 30.30 0.92
C GLY A 44 0.45 29.25 1.02
N PHE A 45 -0.75 29.56 0.51
CA PHE A 45 -1.87 28.61 0.46
C PHE A 45 -1.52 27.35 -0.36
N LEU A 46 -0.91 27.53 -1.53
CA LEU A 46 -0.47 26.40 -2.36
C LEU A 46 0.61 25.57 -1.66
N ALA A 47 1.60 26.20 -1.04
CA ALA A 47 2.65 25.50 -0.31
C ALA A 47 2.07 24.65 0.83
N MET A 48 1.18 25.22 1.65
CA MET A 48 0.49 24.50 2.72
C MET A 48 -0.35 23.34 2.19
N THR A 49 -1.10 23.58 1.12
CA THR A 49 -1.94 22.55 0.48
C THR A 49 -1.09 21.40 -0.04
N VAL A 50 0.01 21.68 -0.74
CA VAL A 50 0.90 20.65 -1.28
C VAL A 50 1.53 19.81 -0.16
N LEU A 51 2.00 20.46 0.91
CA LEU A 51 2.59 19.74 2.05
C LEU A 51 1.56 18.83 2.75
N PHE A 52 0.39 19.37 3.06
CA PHE A 52 -0.66 18.62 3.76
C PHE A 52 -1.25 17.50 2.91
N LEU A 53 -1.50 17.77 1.63
CA LEU A 53 -2.02 16.78 0.68
C LEU A 53 -1.02 15.63 0.51
N THR A 54 0.26 15.93 0.28
CA THR A 54 1.31 14.93 0.10
C THR A 54 1.44 14.03 1.33
N SER A 55 1.49 14.62 2.53
CA SER A 55 1.53 13.88 3.80
C SER A 55 0.32 12.97 3.99
N SER A 56 -0.88 13.48 3.70
CA SER A 56 -2.13 12.72 3.80
C SER A 56 -2.18 11.56 2.80
N THR A 57 -1.71 11.78 1.56
CA THR A 57 -1.61 10.72 0.55
C THR A 57 -0.66 9.60 0.98
N PHE A 58 0.50 9.91 1.56
CA PHE A 58 1.42 8.89 2.08
C PHE A 58 0.82 8.12 3.26
N THR A 59 0.14 8.82 4.17
CA THR A 59 -0.56 8.20 5.30
C THR A 59 -1.63 7.23 4.80
N LEU A 60 -2.46 7.67 3.85
CA LEU A 60 -3.48 6.84 3.23
C LEU A 60 -2.88 5.64 2.50
N ALA A 61 -1.79 5.82 1.75
CA ALA A 61 -1.08 4.74 1.08
C ALA A 61 -0.53 3.71 2.08
N LYS A 62 -0.05 4.16 3.24
CA LYS A 62 0.39 3.27 4.32
C LYS A 62 -0.78 2.48 4.89
N VAL A 63 -1.91 3.13 5.21
CA VAL A 63 -3.12 2.46 5.70
C VAL A 63 -3.60 1.39 4.72
N ILE A 64 -3.63 1.70 3.42
CA ILE A 64 -4.02 0.74 2.37
C ILE A 64 -3.04 -0.45 2.31
N ARG A 65 -1.73 -0.19 2.44
CA ARG A 65 -0.73 -1.27 2.46
C ARG A 65 -0.87 -2.15 3.70
N ASP A 66 -1.05 -1.54 4.87
CA ASP A 66 -1.21 -2.22 6.14
C ASP A 66 -2.51 -3.08 6.13
N GLN A 67 -3.59 -2.59 5.51
CA GLN A 67 -4.81 -3.38 5.27
C GLN A 67 -4.57 -4.58 4.37
N HIS A 68 -3.87 -4.41 3.23
CA HIS A 68 -3.53 -5.52 2.34
C HIS A 68 -2.65 -6.59 3.01
N GLU A 69 -1.76 -6.21 3.92
CA GLU A 69 -0.94 -7.15 4.69
C GLU A 69 -1.75 -7.89 5.75
N SER A 70 -2.58 -7.16 6.51
CA SER A 70 -3.49 -7.74 7.50
C SER A 70 -4.43 -8.79 6.88
N SER A 71 -5.08 -8.47 5.75
CA SER A 71 -5.96 -9.42 5.06
C SER A 71 -5.25 -10.72 4.64
N LYS A 72 -3.95 -10.65 4.29
CA LYS A 72 -3.15 -11.84 3.94
C LYS A 72 -2.79 -12.69 5.17
N VAL A 73 -2.56 -12.06 6.31
CA VAL A 73 -2.25 -12.77 7.55
C VAL A 73 -3.48 -13.51 8.06
N HIS A 74 -4.64 -12.87 8.03
CA HIS A 74 -5.91 -13.50 8.43
C HIS A 74 -6.24 -14.73 7.58
N SER A 75 -6.09 -14.66 6.25
CA SER A 75 -6.39 -15.81 5.38
C SER A 75 -5.51 -17.03 5.68
N ARG A 76 -4.23 -16.83 6.02
CA ARG A 76 -3.31 -17.92 6.38
C ARG A 76 -3.60 -18.53 7.74
N ILE A 77 -4.06 -17.72 8.70
CA ILE A 77 -4.47 -18.21 10.02
C ILE A 77 -5.75 -19.03 9.87
N ASP A 78 -6.69 -18.59 9.05
CA ASP A 78 -7.94 -19.30 8.78
C ASP A 78 -7.69 -20.64 8.08
N GLU A 79 -6.78 -20.68 7.09
CA GLU A 79 -6.33 -21.92 6.45
C GLU A 79 -5.71 -22.91 7.45
N ALA A 80 -4.77 -22.45 8.29
CA ALA A 80 -4.12 -23.31 9.28
C ALA A 80 -5.07 -23.79 10.39
N ARG A 81 -6.06 -22.96 10.77
CA ARG A 81 -7.11 -23.37 11.71
C ARG A 81 -8.08 -24.37 11.09
N MET A 82 -8.47 -24.17 9.84
CA MET A 82 -9.27 -25.14 9.10
C MET A 82 -8.54 -26.48 8.95
N GLU A 83 -7.25 -26.45 8.61
CA GLU A 83 -6.42 -27.66 8.53
C GLU A 83 -6.36 -28.41 9.86
N LYS A 84 -6.19 -27.70 10.99
CA LYS A 84 -6.24 -28.32 12.32
C LYS A 84 -7.61 -28.90 12.65
N LEU A 85 -8.70 -28.19 12.36
CA LEU A 85 -10.05 -28.70 12.60
C LEU A 85 -10.34 -29.95 11.77
N MET A 86 -9.89 -29.99 10.51
CA MET A 86 -9.99 -31.17 9.64
C MET A 86 -9.12 -32.33 10.14
N ALA A 87 -7.90 -32.05 10.63
CA ALA A 87 -7.01 -33.08 11.17
C ALA A 87 -7.49 -33.66 12.50
N GLU A 88 -8.18 -32.85 13.31
CA GLU A 88 -8.72 -33.28 14.62
C GLU A 88 -10.09 -33.94 14.49
N HIS A 89 -10.89 -33.55 13.50
CA HIS A 89 -12.07 -34.31 13.03
C HIS A 89 -11.68 -35.24 11.88
N ASP A 90 -10.86 -36.25 12.16
CA ASP A 90 -10.62 -37.36 11.24
C ASP A 90 -11.61 -38.51 11.54
N PRO A 91 -12.76 -38.60 10.84
CA PRO A 91 -13.79 -39.60 11.09
C PRO A 91 -13.35 -41.04 10.78
N PHE A 92 -12.15 -41.26 10.24
CA PHE A 92 -11.66 -42.59 9.89
C PHE A 92 -10.85 -43.29 10.99
N LYS A 93 -10.54 -42.61 12.10
CA LYS A 93 -9.82 -43.24 13.24
C LYS A 93 -10.73 -43.92 14.26
N VAL A 94 -12.05 -43.68 14.19
CA VAL A 94 -13.04 -44.19 15.15
C VAL A 94 -13.58 -45.58 14.79
N MET A 95 -13.15 -46.17 13.68
CA MET A 95 -13.73 -47.41 13.13
C MET A 95 -12.71 -48.54 12.87
N THR A 96 -11.76 -48.72 13.79
CA THR A 96 -10.95 -49.94 13.99
C THR A 96 -10.75 -50.14 15.48
#